data_AF-A0A506RR20-F1
#
_entry.id   AF-A0A506RR20-F1
#
_cell.length_a   1.000
_cell.length_b   1.000
_cell.length_c   1.000
_cell.angle_alpha   90.00
_cell.angle_beta   90.00
_cell.angle_gamma   90.00
#
_symmetry.space_group_name_H-M   'P 1'
#
loop_
_entity.id
_entity.type
_entity.pdbx_description
1 polymer ?
#
loop_
_entity_poly.entity_id
_entity_poly.type
_entity_poly.pdbx_seq_one_letter_code
_entity_poly.pdbx_strand_id
1 'polypeptide(L)'
;MTLNNNVDLSLLKGMTFTFTHLQQVIVLKVSALTGKEAVYINNKLVSQARNIKTHTVHECDHEGIAYRIELHVDSLLKGNITCSLTADEQPVTTYELSYDKRKGKRLLNCLCWCWLVPVWA
;
A
#
# COMPACT_ATOMS: atom_id res chain seq x y z
N MET A 1 -3.67 -7.03 -5.97
CA MET A 1 -2.41 -7.48 -6.59
C MET A 1 -1.48 -7.76 -5.44
N THR A 2 -1.14 -9.02 -5.23
CA THR A 2 -0.25 -9.43 -4.14
C THR A 2 1.18 -9.20 -4.62
N LEU A 3 1.90 -8.28 -3.97
CA LEU A 3 3.29 -7.99 -4.34
C LEU A 3 4.27 -8.92 -3.61
N ASN A 4 3.89 -9.38 -2.43
CA ASN A 4 4.58 -10.40 -1.63
C ASN A 4 3.50 -11.20 -0.87
N ASN A 5 3.79 -12.44 -0.45
CA ASN A 5 2.83 -13.27 0.30
C ASN A 5 2.30 -12.61 1.60
N ASN A 6 2.99 -11.57 2.07
CA ASN A 6 2.68 -10.81 3.28
C ASN A 6 2.04 -9.43 3.03
N VAL A 7 1.88 -9.03 1.76
CA VAL A 7 1.36 -7.70 1.38
C VAL A 7 0.35 -7.82 0.25
N ASP A 8 -0.90 -7.42 0.52
CA ASP A 8 -1.97 -7.28 -0.48
C ASP A 8 -2.32 -5.81 -0.69
N LEU A 9 -2.27 -5.38 -1.96
CA LEU A 9 -2.66 -4.04 -2.37
C LEU A 9 -3.84 -4.09 -3.35
N SER A 10 -4.85 -3.27 -3.07
CA SER A 10 -6.01 -3.05 -3.91
C SER A 10 -6.38 -1.57 -3.90
N LEU A 11 -6.51 -0.97 -5.09
CA LEU A 11 -6.88 0.44 -5.23
C LEU A 11 -8.29 0.76 -4.67
N LEU A 12 -9.18 -0.23 -4.64
CA LEU A 12 -10.56 -0.06 -4.14
C LEU A 12 -10.73 -0.58 -2.71
N LYS A 13 -10.11 -1.71 -2.37
CA LYS A 13 -10.26 -2.32 -1.04
C LYS A 13 -9.29 -1.72 -0.03
N GLY A 14 -8.10 -1.31 -0.47
CA GLY A 14 -7.03 -0.78 0.35
C GLY A 14 -5.85 -1.74 0.48
N MET A 15 -5.19 -1.74 1.63
CA MET A 15 -3.91 -2.40 1.85
C MET A 15 -4.00 -3.35 3.03
N THR A 16 -3.33 -4.49 2.94
CA THR A 16 -3.16 -5.41 4.07
C THR A 16 -1.71 -5.80 4.19
N PHE A 17 -1.15 -5.62 5.39
CA PHE A 17 0.21 -5.97 5.73
C PHE A 17 0.17 -7.02 6.84
N THR A 18 0.90 -8.12 6.65
CA THR A 18 1.01 -9.20 7.62
C THR A 18 2.46 -9.31 8.07
N PHE A 19 2.68 -9.30 9.37
CA PHE A 19 3.97 -9.49 9.99
C PHE A 19 3.92 -10.74 10.88
N THR A 20 5.06 -11.39 11.05
CA THR A 20 5.22 -12.50 11.98
C THR A 20 6.38 -12.20 12.91
N HIS A 21 6.13 -12.16 14.22
CA HIS A 21 7.14 -11.90 15.23
C HIS A 21 6.91 -12.81 16.44
N LEU A 22 7.90 -13.60 16.85
CA LEU A 22 7.81 -14.51 18.01
C LEU A 22 6.52 -15.37 18.01
N GLN A 23 6.19 -15.97 16.86
CA GLN A 23 4.97 -16.79 16.64
C GLN A 23 3.64 -16.01 16.67
N GLN A 24 3.68 -14.70 16.92
CA GLN A 24 2.54 -13.80 16.81
C GLN A 24 2.36 -13.37 15.36
N VAL A 25 1.11 -13.35 14.89
CA VAL A 25 0.74 -12.83 13.57
C VAL A 25 0.08 -11.48 13.75
N ILE A 26 0.72 -10.44 13.23
CA ILE A 26 0.25 -9.06 13.31
C ILE A 26 -0.25 -8.64 11.92
N VAL A 27 -1.48 -8.13 11.85
CA VAL A 27 -2.11 -7.75 10.58
C VAL A 27 -2.61 -6.32 10.67
N LEU A 28 -2.08 -5.44 9.80
CA LEU A 28 -2.63 -4.11 9.56
C LEU A 28 -3.55 -4.17 8.33
N LYS A 29 -4.81 -3.78 8.51
CA LYS A 29 -5.78 -3.60 7.42
C LYS A 29 -6.13 -2.13 7.26
N VAL A 30 -5.97 -1.62 6.05
CA VAL A 30 -6.26 -0.23 5.68
C VAL A 30 -7.31 -0.23 4.58
N SER A 31 -8.38 0.55 4.75
CA SER A 31 -9.43 0.74 3.76
C SER A 31 -9.14 1.97 2.90
N ALA A 32 -8.99 1.79 1.58
CA ALA A 32 -8.80 2.90 0.65
C ALA A 32 -10.02 3.84 0.58
N LEU A 33 -11.23 3.30 0.72
CA LEU A 33 -12.46 4.09 0.58
C LEU A 33 -12.76 4.96 1.81
N THR A 34 -12.49 4.43 3.00
CA THR A 34 -12.93 5.07 4.25
C THR A 34 -11.78 5.66 5.07
N GLY A 35 -10.53 5.27 4.79
CA GLY A 35 -9.37 5.54 5.64
C GLY A 35 -9.41 4.76 6.95
N LYS A 36 -10.26 3.74 7.10
CA LYS A 36 -10.28 2.91 8.30
C LYS A 36 -9.04 2.05 8.36
N GLU A 37 -8.39 2.07 9.52
CA GLU A 37 -7.19 1.29 9.83
C GLU A 37 -7.50 0.41 11.03
N ALA A 38 -7.12 -0.86 10.96
CA ALA A 38 -7.35 -1.83 12.02
C ALA A 38 -6.15 -2.76 12.15
N VAL A 39 -5.64 -2.87 13.37
CA VAL A 39 -4.52 -3.75 13.73
C VAL A 39 -5.07 -4.94 14.49
N TYR A 40 -4.65 -6.13 14.05
CA TYR A 40 -4.98 -7.39 14.68
C TYR A 40 -3.69 -8.10 15.11
N ILE A 41 -3.69 -8.70 16.29
CA ILE A 41 -2.65 -9.63 16.73
C ILE A 41 -3.34 -10.97 17.03
N ASN A 42 -2.89 -12.04 16.37
CA ASN A 42 -3.53 -13.37 16.42
C ASN A 42 -5.05 -13.29 16.23
N ASN A 43 -5.48 -12.55 15.20
CA ASN A 43 -6.89 -12.32 14.84
C ASN A 43 -7.71 -11.50 15.84
N LYS A 44 -7.14 -11.04 16.95
CA LYS A 44 -7.79 -10.14 17.91
C LYS A 44 -7.54 -8.69 17.54
N LEU A 45 -8.59 -7.88 17.44
CA LEU A 45 -8.47 -6.44 17.20
C LEU A 45 -7.82 -5.77 18.43
N VAL A 46 -6.68 -5.11 18.23
CA VAL A 46 -5.93 -4.41 19.29
C VAL A 46 -5.92 -2.89 19.11
N SER A 47 -6.03 -2.41 17.87
CA SER A 47 -6.10 -0.98 17.57
C SER A 47 -7.00 -0.73 16.38
N GLN A 48 -7.76 0.36 16.41
CA GLN A 48 -8.56 0.81 15.30
C GLN A 48 -8.55 2.33 15.23
N ALA A 49 -8.35 2.87 14.04
CA ALA A 49 -8.42 4.28 13.77
C ALA A 49 -9.13 4.54 12.44
N ARG A 50 -9.51 5.79 12.21
CA ARG A 50 -9.88 6.27 10.89
C ARG A 50 -8.98 7.43 10.55
N ASN A 51 -8.10 7.22 9.58
CA ASN A 51 -7.11 8.18 9.18
C ASN A 51 -7.09 8.34 7.66
N ILE A 52 -7.17 9.59 7.21
CA ILE A 52 -7.11 9.96 5.79
C ILE A 52 -5.72 10.54 5.45
N LYS A 53 -4.87 10.72 6.47
CA LYS A 53 -3.51 11.20 6.31
C LYS A 53 -2.64 10.12 5.65
N THR A 54 -1.55 10.58 5.07
CA THR A 54 -0.52 9.73 4.46
C THR A 54 0.39 9.06 5.48
N HIS A 55 0.40 9.51 6.74
CA HIS A 55 1.24 8.96 7.80
C HIS A 55 0.40 8.61 9.02
N THR A 56 0.55 7.37 9.49
CA THR A 56 -0.23 6.83 10.59
C THR A 56 0.63 5.92 11.46
N VAL A 57 0.36 5.95 12.77
CA VAL A 57 1.09 5.17 13.78
C VAL A 57 0.07 4.50 14.68
N HIS A 58 0.24 3.20 14.89
CA HIS A 58 -0.51 2.40 15.85
C HIS A 58 0.44 1.83 16.89
N GLU A 59 0.20 2.18 18.15
CA GLU A 59 0.92 1.64 19.30
C GLU A 59 -0.02 0.72 20.09
N CYS A 60 0.48 -0.45 20.48
CA CYS A 60 -0.26 -1.40 21.30
C CYS A 60 0.67 -2.34 22.05
N ASP A 61 0.27 -2.71 23.26
CA ASP A 61 0.96 -3.72 24.06
C ASP A 61 0.27 -5.09 23.90
N HIS A 62 1.08 -6.14 23.69
CA HIS A 62 0.58 -7.51 23.64
C HIS A 62 1.58 -8.47 24.29
N GLU A 63 1.12 -9.22 25.29
CA GLU A 63 1.95 -10.21 26.01
C GLU A 63 3.25 -9.62 26.58
N GLY A 64 3.24 -8.35 26.96
CA GLY A 64 4.40 -7.65 27.52
C GLY A 64 5.37 -7.07 26.50
N ILE A 65 5.05 -7.18 25.19
CA ILE A 65 5.82 -6.58 24.10
C ILE A 65 5.10 -5.32 23.62
N ALA A 66 5.83 -4.20 23.56
CA ALA A 66 5.33 -2.94 23.04
C ALA A 66 5.51 -2.92 21.52
N TYR A 67 4.41 -3.04 20.78
CA TYR A 67 4.41 -2.99 19.33
C TYR A 67 4.08 -1.58 18.82
N ARG A 68 4.85 -1.14 17.83
CA ARG A 68 4.58 0.06 17.04
C ARG A 68 4.55 -0.29 15.57
N ILE A 69 3.43 0.01 14.92
CA ILE A 69 3.24 -0.13 13.47
C ILE A 69 3.12 1.25 12.88
N GLU A 70 3.97 1.55 11.92
CA GLU A 70 4.03 2.85 11.27
C GLU A 70 3.83 2.68 9.77
N LEU A 71 2.86 3.41 9.22
CA LEU A 71 2.52 3.41 7.81
C LEU A 71 2.79 4.80 7.25
N HIS A 72 3.59 4.87 6.19
CA HIS A 72 3.87 6.08 5.45
C HIS A 72 3.53 5.88 3.96
N VAL A 73 2.75 6.80 3.42
CA VAL A 73 2.30 6.80 2.03
C VAL A 73 2.73 8.13 1.41
N ASP A 74 3.95 8.21 0.86
CA ASP A 74 4.49 9.46 0.31
C ASP A 74 3.58 10.09 -0.75
N SER A 75 3.03 9.25 -1.62
CA SER A 75 2.11 9.69 -2.66
C SER A 75 1.33 8.52 -3.22
N LEU A 76 0.00 8.59 -3.13
CA LEU A 76 -0.89 7.64 -3.81
C LEU A 76 -0.67 7.62 -5.34
N LEU A 77 -0.14 8.71 -5.93
CA LEU A 77 0.15 8.80 -7.37
C LEU A 77 1.55 8.25 -7.75
N LYS A 78 2.56 8.39 -6.89
CA LYS A 78 3.92 7.88 -7.12
C LYS A 78 4.16 6.50 -6.52
N GLY A 79 3.26 6.04 -5.66
CA GLY A 79 3.18 4.65 -5.20
C GLY A 79 4.30 4.22 -4.26
N ASN A 80 4.94 5.16 -3.55
CA ASN A 80 5.88 4.83 -2.48
C ASN A 80 5.10 4.68 -1.17
N ILE A 81 5.09 3.47 -0.64
CA ILE A 81 4.45 3.10 0.62
C ILE A 81 5.49 2.36 1.46
N THR A 82 5.68 2.79 2.70
CA THR A 82 6.47 2.05 3.69
C THR A 82 5.59 1.67 4.86
N CYS A 83 5.74 0.44 5.33
CA CYS A 83 5.07 -0.04 6.53
C CYS A 83 6.07 -0.78 7.40
N SER A 84 6.35 -0.27 8.59
CA SER A 84 7.34 -0.83 9.51
C SER A 84 6.68 -1.32 10.80
N LEU A 85 7.22 -2.42 11.32
CA LEU A 85 6.93 -2.97 12.63
C LEU A 85 8.16 -2.84 13.52
N THR A 86 7.96 -2.28 14.70
CA THR A 86 8.94 -2.18 15.79
C THR A 86 8.35 -2.91 17.01
N ALA A 87 9.18 -3.67 17.71
CA ALA A 87 8.84 -4.37 18.95
C ALA A 87 9.86 -4.00 20.02
N ASP A 88 9.43 -3.50 21.17
CA ASP A 88 10.29 -3.04 22.27
C ASP A 88 11.40 -2.09 21.77
N GLU A 89 11.00 -1.11 20.95
CA GLU A 89 11.89 -0.13 20.30
C GLU A 89 12.89 -0.71 19.27
N GLN A 90 12.89 -2.02 19.05
CA GLN A 90 13.73 -2.67 18.05
C GLN A 90 12.99 -2.88 16.72
N PRO A 91 13.58 -2.49 15.57
CA PRO A 91 12.96 -2.70 14.27
C PRO A 91 12.89 -4.20 13.95
N VAL A 92 11.69 -4.69 13.65
CA VAL A 92 11.45 -6.11 13.33
C VAL A 92 11.45 -6.32 11.82
N THR A 93 10.61 -5.57 11.11
CA THR A 93 10.42 -5.73 9.67
C THR A 93 9.89 -4.44 9.07
N THR A 94 10.39 -4.11 7.90
CA THR A 94 9.90 -2.99 7.09
C THR A 94 9.55 -3.49 5.69
N TYR A 95 8.34 -3.20 5.25
CA TYR A 95 7.93 -3.37 3.86
C TYR A 95 8.05 -2.05 3.14
N GLU A 96 8.80 -2.04 2.04
CA GLU A 96 8.88 -0.90 1.11
C GLU A 96 8.27 -1.30 -0.22
N LEU A 97 7.34 -0.50 -0.70
CA LEU A 97 6.63 -0.73 -1.95
C LEU A 97 6.81 0.53 -2.78
N SER A 98 7.42 0.39 -3.96
CA SER A 98 7.55 1.46 -4.94
C SER A 98 6.91 1.01 -6.24
N TYR A 99 5.90 1.75 -6.71
CA TYR A 99 5.31 1.49 -8.03
C TYR A 99 5.86 2.46 -9.09
N ASP A 100 6.70 1.94 -9.97
CA ASP A 100 7.14 2.68 -11.15
C ASP A 100 6.04 2.65 -12.22
N LYS A 101 5.44 3.82 -12.52
CA LYS A 101 4.60 3.94 -13.71
C LYS A 101 5.48 3.73 -14.93
N ARG A 102 5.33 2.58 -15.62
CA ARG A 102 5.88 2.44 -16.97
C ARG A 102 5.39 3.64 -17.80
N LYS A 103 6.31 4.49 -18.27
CA LYS A 103 6.00 5.56 -19.23
C LYS A 103 5.28 4.90 -20.41
N GLY A 104 3.99 5.15 -20.55
CA GLY A 104 3.25 4.76 -21.74
C GLY A 104 3.98 5.35 -22.95
N LYS A 105 4.35 4.50 -23.93
CA LYS A 105 4.87 5.00 -25.20
C LYS A 105 3.79 5.92 -25.76
N ARG A 106 4.12 7.21 -25.85
CA ARG A 106 3.30 8.24 -26.49
C ARG A 106 3.04 7.71 -27.91
N LEU A 107 1.82 7.28 -28.20
CA LEU A 107 1.40 6.92 -29.55
C LEU A 107 1.61 8.19 -30.38
N LEU A 108 2.71 8.21 -31.11
CA LEU A 108 3.05 9.28 -32.04
C LEU A 108 1.95 9.25 -33.11
N ASN A 109 1.26 10.38 -33.26
CA ASN A 109 0.28 10.70 -34.30
C ASN A 109 0.36 9.78 -35.54
N CYS A 110 -0.62 8.89 -35.72
CA CYS A 110 -1.05 8.54 -37.07
C CYS A 110 -1.80 9.76 -37.60
N LEU A 111 -1.07 10.69 -38.22
CA LEU A 111 -1.65 11.71 -39.06
C LEU A 111 -2.53 11.01 -40.10
N CYS A 112 -3.81 11.28 -39.98
CA CYS A 112 -4.83 11.02 -40.97
C CYS A 112 -4.42 11.75 -42.26
N TRP A 113 -3.82 11.03 -43.21
CA TRP A 113 -3.74 11.43 -44.61
C TRP A 113 -4.83 10.71 -45.39
N CYS A 114 -6.08 11.03 -45.06
CA CYS A 114 -7.15 11.01 -46.04
C CYS A 114 -7.21 12.41 -46.68
N TRP A 115 -6.38 12.67 -47.70
CA TRP A 115 -6.67 13.73 -48.68
C TRP A 115 -6.46 13.15 -50.09
N LEU A 116 -7.60 12.77 -50.68
CA LEU A 116 -8.00 12.97 -52.08
C LEU A 116 -7.20 12.29 -53.20
N VAL A 117 -7.77 11.19 -53.68
CA VAL A 117 -7.80 10.85 -55.12
C VAL A 117 -8.74 11.85 -55.82
N PRO A 118 -8.33 12.45 -56.95
CA PRO A 118 -8.97 12.15 -58.25
C PRO A 118 -7.90 12.04 -59.39
N VAL A 119 -7.87 11.01 -60.24
CA VAL A 119 -8.75 10.71 -61.40
C VAL A 119 -8.66 11.78 -62.51
N TRP A 120 -8.03 11.34 -63.64
CA TRP A 120 -7.95 11.89 -65.04
C TRP A 120 -6.76 12.83 -65.30
N ALA A 121 -5.99 12.72 -66.40
CA ALA A 121 -6.20 12.11 -67.71
C ALA A 121 -4.89 11.52 -68.28
#